data_AF-A0A9P1K1N5-F1
#
_entry.id   AF-A0A9P1K1N5-F1
#
_cell.length_a   1.000
_cell.length_b   1.000
_cell.length_c   1.000
_cell.angle_alpha   90.00
_cell.angle_beta   90.00
_cell.angle_gamma   90.00
#
_symmetry.space_group_name_H-M   'P 1'
#
loop_
_entity.id
_entity.type
_entity.pdbx_description
1 polymer ?
#
loop_
_entity_poly.entity_id
_entity_poly.type
_entity_poly.pdbx_seq_one_letter_code
_entity_poly.pdbx_strand_id
1 'polypeptide(L)'
;MERDWVQDNQSLSAMPGTVRGLHYQLEPQAQTKLVRVLRGRILDVALDIRRGSPTFGRHVAVELSADGLEQLLVPVGFAHGFCTLEPDTIVAYKVDAFYSHECERAILWNDPALGIAWPSVAGSVVSDKDMVASPLAAAIDLL
;
A
#
# COMPACT_ATOMS: atom_id res chain seq x y z
N MET A 1 22.67 2.63 4.46
CA MET A 1 22.09 3.54 3.45
C MET A 1 21.30 4.58 4.22
N GLU A 2 21.74 5.83 4.15
CA GLU A 2 21.01 6.96 4.72
C GLU A 2 19.87 7.33 3.75
N ARG A 3 18.66 7.51 4.27
CA ARG A 3 17.50 8.04 3.55
C ARG A 3 16.97 9.21 4.37
N ASP A 4 16.61 10.28 3.69
CA ASP A 4 15.99 11.43 4.35
C ASP A 4 14.47 11.18 4.44
N TRP A 5 13.99 10.89 5.64
CA TRP A 5 12.56 10.67 5.89
C TRP A 5 11.91 12.02 6.17
N VAL A 6 11.10 12.51 5.24
CA VAL A 6 10.57 13.88 5.26
C VAL A 6 9.15 13.98 5.81
N GLN A 7 8.41 12.86 5.87
CA GLN A 7 7.05 12.84 6.37
C GLN A 7 6.73 11.55 7.12
N ASP A 8 6.08 11.71 8.26
CA ASP A 8 5.49 10.65 9.09
C ASP A 8 3.98 10.63 8.91
N ASN A 9 3.44 9.43 8.70
CA ASN A 9 2.01 9.21 8.58
C ASN A 9 1.56 8.14 9.57
N GLN A 10 0.34 8.31 10.09
CA GLN A 10 -0.30 7.35 10.97
C GLN A 10 -1.78 7.27 10.65
N SER A 11 -2.30 6.05 10.55
CA SER A 11 -3.72 5.80 10.33
C SER A 11 -4.26 4.86 11.40
N LEU A 12 -5.49 5.14 11.85
CA LEU A 12 -6.29 4.21 12.63
C LEU A 12 -7.44 3.71 11.76
N SER A 13 -7.64 2.39 11.78
CA SER A 13 -8.77 1.73 11.12
C SER A 13 -9.52 0.91 12.18
N ALA A 14 -10.72 1.37 12.53
CA ALA A 14 -11.51 0.76 13.61
C ALA A 14 -11.97 -0.66 13.26
N MET A 15 -12.30 -0.93 12.00
CA MET A 15 -12.86 -2.20 11.55
C MET A 15 -11.76 -3.12 10.97
N PRO A 16 -11.74 -4.42 11.31
CA PRO A 16 -11.06 -5.43 10.51
C PRO A 16 -11.60 -5.44 9.08
N GLY A 17 -10.76 -5.88 8.13
CA GLY A 17 -11.10 -5.87 6.72
C GLY A 17 -11.02 -4.49 6.05
N THR A 18 -10.56 -3.44 6.74
CA THR A 18 -10.37 -2.13 6.09
C THR A 18 -9.21 -2.22 5.11
N VAL A 19 -9.46 -1.92 3.84
CA VAL A 19 -8.44 -1.92 2.79
C VAL A 19 -8.08 -0.48 2.43
N ARG A 20 -6.78 -0.19 2.34
CA ARG A 20 -6.24 1.07 1.79
C ARG A 20 -5.22 0.72 0.74
N GLY A 21 -5.41 1.18 -0.50
CA GLY A 21 -4.47 0.91 -1.59
C GLY A 21 -5.14 0.48 -2.90
N LEU A 22 -4.36 0.11 -3.91
CA LEU A 22 -2.89 0.10 -3.93
C LEU A 22 -2.36 1.46 -4.41
N HIS A 23 -1.58 2.17 -3.58
CA HIS A 23 -1.16 3.56 -3.84
C HIS A 23 0.32 3.69 -4.17
N TYR A 24 0.60 4.60 -5.11
CA TYR A 24 1.94 5.05 -5.48
C TYR A 24 1.89 6.55 -5.84
N GLN A 25 3.05 7.18 -5.92
CA GLN A 25 3.20 8.53 -6.45
C GLN A 25 4.16 8.50 -7.63
N LEU A 26 3.87 9.28 -8.66
CA LEU A 26 4.75 9.49 -9.81
C LEU A 26 5.85 10.50 -9.48
N GLU A 27 6.87 10.53 -10.32
CA GLU A 27 7.85 11.62 -10.33
C GLU A 27 7.17 12.99 -10.51
N PRO A 28 7.61 14.06 -9.83
CA PRO A 28 8.82 14.15 -8.99
C PRO A 28 8.60 13.79 -7.50
N GLN A 29 7.44 13.25 -7.13
CA GLN A 29 7.10 12.92 -5.74
C GLN A 29 7.02 11.41 -5.51
N ALA A 30 7.71 10.63 -6.33
CA ALA A 30 7.80 9.20 -6.15
C ALA A 30 8.45 8.91 -4.79
N GLN A 31 7.86 7.98 -4.03
CA GLN A 31 8.23 7.79 -2.63
C GLN A 31 8.48 6.33 -2.28
N THR A 32 9.52 6.10 -1.50
CA THR A 32 9.73 4.88 -0.71
C THR A 32 8.91 5.00 0.57
N LYS A 33 8.29 3.90 1.01
CA LYS A 33 7.59 3.81 2.30
C LYS A 33 8.32 2.84 3.22
N LEU A 34 8.46 3.18 4.51
CA LEU A 34 8.81 2.22 5.55
C LEU A 34 7.61 2.05 6.48
N VAL A 35 6.94 0.90 6.39
CA VAL A 35 5.64 0.63 7.02
C VAL A 35 5.82 -0.27 8.25
N ARG A 36 5.06 0.00 9.31
CA ARG A 36 4.98 -0.85 10.51
C ARG A 36 3.62 -0.74 11.18
N VAL A 37 3.33 -1.68 12.08
CA VAL A 37 2.10 -1.66 12.89
C VAL A 37 2.41 -1.26 14.33
N LEU A 38 1.63 -0.32 14.86
CA LEU A 38 1.73 0.16 16.26
C LEU A 38 0.73 -0.52 17.18
N ARG A 39 -0.41 -0.96 16.64
CA ARG A 39 -1.45 -1.72 17.33
C ARG A 39 -2.16 -2.61 16.32
N GLY A 40 -2.48 -3.83 16.71
CA GLY A 40 -3.19 -4.78 15.84
C GLY A 40 -2.28 -5.45 14.82
N ARG A 41 -2.86 -5.87 13.69
CA ARG A 41 -2.15 -6.59 12.61
C ARG A 41 -2.73 -6.24 11.25
N ILE A 42 -1.90 -6.29 10.22
CA ILE A 42 -2.29 -6.09 8.82
C ILE A 42 -1.73 -7.18 7.91
N LEU A 43 -2.41 -7.45 6.80
CA LEU A 43 -1.78 -7.99 5.60
C LEU A 43 -1.30 -6.81 4.75
N ASP A 44 0.01 -6.61 4.64
CA ASP A 44 0.65 -5.56 3.87
C ASP A 44 1.11 -6.10 2.50
N VAL A 45 0.84 -5.34 1.44
CA VAL A 45 1.03 -5.74 0.04
C VAL A 45 1.85 -4.70 -0.71
N ALA A 46 2.90 -5.17 -1.38
CA ALA A 46 3.69 -4.37 -2.31
C ALA A 46 3.65 -5.00 -3.70
N LEU A 47 3.10 -4.26 -4.67
CA LEU A 47 2.94 -4.64 -6.07
C LEU A 47 4.03 -3.97 -6.92
N ASP A 48 4.78 -4.76 -7.69
CA ASP A 48 5.76 -4.23 -8.64
C ASP A 48 5.04 -3.62 -9.85
N ILE A 49 5.16 -2.31 -10.01
CA ILE A 49 4.55 -1.55 -11.12
C ILE A 49 5.59 -1.02 -12.11
N ARG A 50 6.87 -1.41 -11.98
CA ARG A 50 7.96 -0.90 -12.84
C ARG A 50 7.87 -1.44 -14.25
N ARG A 51 7.65 -0.57 -15.23
CA ARG A 51 7.62 -1.00 -16.63
C ARG A 51 8.95 -1.65 -17.03
N GLY A 52 8.88 -2.82 -17.66
CA GLY A 52 10.07 -3.60 -18.05
C GLY A 52 10.70 -4.44 -16.94
N SER A 53 10.17 -4.39 -15.71
CA SER A 53 10.60 -5.30 -14.65
C SER A 53 10.25 -6.76 -15.00
N PRO A 54 11.15 -7.72 -14.77
CA PRO A 54 10.84 -9.16 -14.94
C PRO A 54 9.76 -9.65 -13.96
N THR A 55 9.47 -8.86 -12.92
CA THR A 55 8.42 -9.14 -11.93
C THR A 55 7.26 -8.17 -12.00
N PHE A 56 7.11 -7.40 -13.09
CA PHE A 56 5.98 -6.50 -13.29
C PHE A 56 4.64 -7.22 -13.06
N GLY A 57 3.75 -6.61 -12.28
CA GLY A 57 2.45 -7.16 -11.91
C GLY A 57 2.50 -8.25 -10.84
N ARG A 58 3.69 -8.65 -10.35
CA ARG A 58 3.82 -9.54 -9.20
C ARG A 58 3.82 -8.73 -7.92
N HIS A 59 3.32 -9.35 -6.86
CA HIS A 59 3.27 -8.74 -5.54
C HIS A 59 3.93 -9.64 -4.49
N VAL A 60 4.31 -9.02 -3.38
CA VAL A 60 4.53 -9.70 -2.11
C VAL A 60 3.40 -9.32 -1.17
N ALA A 61 2.97 -10.27 -0.34
CA ALA A 61 1.99 -10.06 0.72
C ALA A 61 2.57 -10.64 2.01
N VAL A 62 2.67 -9.81 3.05
CA VAL A 62 3.26 -10.19 4.34
C VAL A 62 2.37 -9.71 5.48
N GLU A 63 2.30 -10.50 6.55
CA GLU A 63 1.65 -10.04 7.76
C GLU A 63 2.62 -9.18 8.57
N LEU A 64 2.16 -8.00 9.01
CA LEU A 64 2.88 -7.16 9.96
C LEU A 64 2.04 -7.04 11.23
N SER A 65 2.69 -7.06 12.40
CA SER A 65 2.00 -7.01 13.68
C SER A 65 2.70 -6.09 14.68
N ALA A 66 1.92 -5.56 15.63
CA ALA A 66 2.50 -4.78 16.73
C ALA A 66 3.44 -5.62 17.61
N ASP A 67 3.14 -6.92 17.79
CA ASP A 67 3.92 -7.82 18.65
C ASP A 67 5.18 -8.35 17.94
N GLY A 68 5.11 -8.56 16.62
CA GLY A 68 6.22 -9.06 15.82
C GLY A 68 7.25 -7.98 15.44
N LEU A 69 6.87 -6.70 15.55
CA LEU A 69 7.75 -5.54 15.33
C LEU A 69 8.37 -5.50 13.92
N GLU A 70 7.76 -6.20 12.96
CA GLU A 70 8.26 -6.23 11.59
C GLU A 70 8.04 -4.89 10.90
N GLN A 71 8.91 -4.60 9.93
CA GLN A 71 8.75 -3.46 9.03
C GLN A 71 8.88 -3.90 7.59
N LEU A 72 8.07 -3.31 6.71
CA LEU A 72 8.19 -3.50 5.27
C LEU A 72 8.70 -2.21 4.63
N LEU A 73 9.84 -2.32 3.93
CA LEU A 73 10.31 -1.26 3.04
C LEU A 73 9.71 -1.47 1.65
N VAL A 74 8.90 -0.53 1.20
CA VAL A 74 8.33 -0.49 -0.14
C VAL A 74 9.09 0.54 -0.97
N PRO A 75 9.93 0.13 -1.93
CA PRO A 75 10.70 1.05 -2.77
C PRO A 75 9.82 1.87 -3.72
N VAL A 76 10.35 3.01 -4.18
CA VAL A 76 9.86 3.68 -5.40
C VAL A 76 9.71 2.66 -6.55
N GLY A 77 8.64 2.79 -7.33
CA GLY A 77 8.28 1.83 -8.38
C GLY A 77 7.38 0.69 -7.90
N PHE A 78 6.93 0.71 -6.65
CA PHE A 78 5.93 -0.22 -6.15
C PHE A 78 4.65 0.51 -5.74
N ALA A 79 3.50 -0.09 -6.03
CA ALA A 79 2.24 0.31 -5.42
C ALA A 79 2.05 -0.45 -4.10
N HIS A 80 1.55 0.24 -3.08
CA HIS A 80 1.42 -0.30 -1.72
C HIS A 80 0.00 -0.20 -1.21
N GLY A 81 -0.46 -1.24 -0.52
CA GLY A 81 -1.67 -1.20 0.25
C GLY A 81 -1.69 -2.24 1.34
N PHE A 82 -2.72 -2.18 2.20
CA PHE A 82 -2.88 -3.13 3.28
C PHE A 82 -4.35 -3.40 3.60
N CYS A 83 -4.59 -4.52 4.28
CA CYS A 83 -5.87 -4.89 4.87
C CYS A 83 -5.71 -5.10 6.38
N THR A 84 -6.55 -4.47 7.20
CA THR A 84 -6.52 -4.69 8.66
C THR A 84 -7.07 -6.05 9.04
N LEU A 85 -6.42 -6.73 9.99
CA LEU A 85 -6.84 -8.05 10.48
C LEU A 85 -7.50 -7.97 11.86
N GLU A 86 -7.32 -6.85 12.56
CA GLU A 86 -7.79 -6.62 13.93
C GLU A 86 -8.48 -5.26 14.07
N PRO A 87 -9.39 -5.12 15.06
CA PRO A 87 -10.03 -3.85 15.33
C PRO A 87 -9.03 -2.81 15.82
N ASP A 88 -9.34 -1.54 15.56
CA ASP A 88 -8.52 -0.38 15.94
C ASP A 88 -7.02 -0.52 15.58
N THR A 89 -6.75 -1.12 14.43
CA THR A 89 -5.39 -1.32 13.96
C THR A 89 -4.78 0.04 13.62
N ILE A 90 -3.58 0.30 14.16
CA ILE A 90 -2.80 1.52 13.91
C ILE A 90 -1.60 1.17 13.06
N VAL A 91 -1.56 1.73 11.85
CA VAL A 91 -0.43 1.60 10.92
C VAL A 91 0.33 2.93 10.91
N ALA A 92 1.65 2.86 11.00
CA ALA A 92 2.55 4.01 10.87
C ALA A 92 3.51 3.77 9.71
N TYR A 93 3.77 4.81 8.93
CA TYR A 93 4.75 4.75 7.86
C TYR A 93 5.46 6.08 7.65
N LYS A 94 6.75 5.99 7.32
CA LYS A 94 7.58 7.13 6.91
C LYS A 94 7.79 7.10 5.41
N VAL A 95 7.95 8.28 4.80
CA VAL A 95 8.23 8.45 3.38
C VAL A 95 9.39 9.42 3.12
N ASP A 96 10.08 9.23 2.00
CA ASP A 96 11.23 10.03 1.57
C ASP A 96 10.87 11.13 0.54
N ALA A 97 9.58 11.32 0.25
CA ALA A 97 9.05 12.47 -0.48
C ALA A 97 7.69 12.90 0.12
N PHE A 98 7.29 14.16 -0.08
CA PHE A 98 6.03 14.66 0.46
C PHE A 98 4.82 14.10 -0.32
N TYR A 99 3.67 14.06 0.36
CA TYR A 99 2.41 13.80 -0.31
C TYR A 99 2.15 14.85 -1.41
N SER A 100 1.75 14.38 -2.59
CA SER A 100 1.28 15.25 -3.67
C SER A 100 0.05 14.66 -4.31
N HIS A 101 -1.08 15.36 -4.18
CA HIS A 101 -2.33 14.97 -4.79
C HIS A 101 -2.22 14.82 -6.32
N GLU A 102 -1.42 15.66 -6.97
CA GLU A 102 -1.20 15.65 -8.41
C GLU A 102 -0.43 14.40 -8.88
N CYS A 103 0.55 13.96 -8.08
CA CYS A 103 1.40 12.82 -8.38
C CYS A 103 0.79 11.49 -7.93
N GLU A 104 -0.20 11.52 -7.04
CA GLU A 104 -0.82 10.34 -6.48
C GLU A 104 -1.58 9.53 -7.55
N ARG A 105 -1.43 8.22 -7.49
CA ARG A 105 -2.15 7.25 -8.32
C ARG A 105 -2.55 6.04 -7.49
N ALA A 106 -3.54 5.32 -8.00
CA ALA A 106 -4.03 4.09 -7.40
C ALA A 106 -4.22 2.99 -8.44
N ILE A 107 -3.90 1.75 -8.07
CA ILE A 107 -4.32 0.54 -8.78
C ILE A 107 -5.48 -0.07 -7.99
N LEU A 108 -6.47 -0.59 -8.73
CA LEU A 108 -7.59 -1.31 -8.16
C LEU A 108 -7.10 -2.46 -7.28
N TRP A 109 -7.38 -2.38 -5.98
CA TRP A 109 -6.84 -3.31 -4.98
C TRP A 109 -7.32 -4.75 -5.20
N ASN A 110 -8.55 -4.92 -5.68
CA ASN A 110 -9.18 -6.21 -5.98
C ASN A 110 -9.15 -6.53 -7.48
N ASP A 111 -8.20 -5.98 -8.24
CA ASP A 111 -7.97 -6.39 -9.62
C ASP A 111 -7.71 -7.91 -9.66
N PRO A 112 -8.60 -8.71 -10.28
CA PRO A 112 -8.48 -10.16 -10.27
C PRO A 112 -7.23 -10.65 -11.00
N ALA A 113 -6.66 -9.86 -11.91
CA ALA A 113 -5.42 -10.21 -12.61
C ALA A 113 -4.19 -10.21 -11.68
N LEU A 114 -4.25 -9.47 -10.56
CA LEU A 114 -3.16 -9.40 -9.59
C LEU A 114 -3.12 -10.62 -8.67
N GLY A 115 -4.24 -11.32 -8.51
CA GLY A 115 -4.33 -12.54 -7.70
C GLY A 115 -3.98 -12.35 -6.22
N ILE A 116 -4.16 -11.13 -5.67
CA ILE A 116 -3.85 -10.83 -4.27
C ILE A 116 -4.87 -11.54 -3.38
N ALA A 117 -4.39 -12.43 -2.52
CA ALA A 117 -5.21 -13.18 -1.58
C ALA A 117 -5.61 -12.33 -0.37
N TRP A 118 -6.45 -11.32 -0.59
CA TRP A 118 -6.99 -10.51 0.49
C TRP A 118 -7.83 -11.40 1.45
N PRO A 119 -7.71 -11.21 2.78
CA PRO A 119 -8.57 -11.88 3.77
C PRO A 119 -10.04 -11.58 3.46
N SER A 120 -10.98 -12.39 3.97
CA SER A 120 -12.40 -12.18 3.72
C SER A 120 -12.82 -10.74 4.01
N VAL A 121 -13.09 -10.01 2.93
CA VAL A 121 -13.43 -8.59 2.88
C VAL A 121 -14.93 -8.35 3.04
N ALA A 122 -15.67 -9.32 3.60
CA ALA A 122 -17.10 -9.18 3.84
C ALA A 122 -17.33 -8.08 4.89
N GLY A 123 -17.75 -6.89 4.43
CA GLY A 123 -17.86 -5.69 5.26
C GLY A 123 -16.63 -4.77 5.22
N SER A 124 -15.73 -4.94 4.26
CA SER A 124 -14.56 -4.08 4.09
C SER A 124 -14.93 -2.61 3.92
N VAL A 125 -14.28 -1.78 4.74
CA VAL A 125 -14.29 -0.34 4.55
C VAL A 125 -13.20 -0.04 3.52
N VAL A 126 -13.61 0.35 2.33
CA VAL A 126 -12.74 0.79 1.24
C VAL A 126 -13.15 2.21 0.87
N SER A 127 -12.18 3.07 0.59
CA SER A 127 -12.49 4.44 0.16
C SER A 127 -13.13 4.42 -1.24
N ASP A 128 -13.99 5.39 -1.54
CA ASP A 128 -14.58 5.53 -2.88
C ASP A 128 -13.51 5.60 -3.97
N LYS A 129 -12.41 6.29 -3.66
CA LYS A 129 -11.24 6.42 -4.54
C LYS A 129 -10.61 5.06 -4.88
N ASP A 130 -10.46 4.18 -3.90
CA ASP A 130 -9.84 2.87 -4.09
C ASP A 130 -10.80 1.89 -4.78
N MET A 131 -12.11 2.08 -4.61
CA MET A 131 -13.15 1.28 -5.28
C MET A 131 -13.28 1.56 -6.77
N VAL A 132 -12.95 2.77 -7.22
CA VAL A 132 -13.05 3.19 -8.64
C VAL A 132 -11.69 3.34 -9.32
N ALA A 133 -10.61 2.89 -8.67
CA ALA A 133 -9.29 2.88 -9.26
C ALA A 133 -9.22 1.97 -10.51
N SER A 134 -8.23 2.21 -11.37
CA SER A 134 -8.08 1.45 -12.60
C SER A 134 -7.36 0.11 -12.36
N PRO A 135 -7.76 -0.99 -13.04
CA PRO A 135 -6.96 -2.21 -13.10
C PRO A 135 -5.54 -1.94 -13.61
N LEU A 136 -4.56 -2.78 -13.25
CA LEU A 136 -3.16 -2.58 -13.64
C LEU A 136 -2.99 -2.49 -15.15
N ALA A 137 -3.75 -3.30 -15.91
CA ALA A 137 -3.70 -3.32 -17.36
C ALA A 137 -4.16 -2.01 -18.02
N ALA A 138 -5.00 -1.22 -17.33
CA ALA A 138 -5.51 0.07 -17.78
C ALA A 138 -4.73 1.26 -17.21
N ALA A 139 -3.75 1.01 -16.34
CA ALA A 139 -2.93 2.08 -15.77
C ALA A 139 -1.99 2.68 -16.83
N ILE A 140 -2.22 3.95 -17.14
CA ILE A 140 -1.45 4.68 -18.14
C ILE A 140 -0.14 5.25 -17.57
N ASP A 141 -0.18 5.77 -16.34
CA ASP A 141 0.97 6.39 -15.69
C ASP A 141 1.57 5.41 -14.67
N LEU A 142 2.64 4.70 -15.06
CA LEU A 142 3.40 3.83 -14.17
C LEU A 142 4.86 4.30 -14.15
N LEU A 143 5.56 3.94 -13.08
CA LEU A 143 7.01 4.17 -12.93
C LEU A 143 7.84 3.15 -13.72
#